data_AF-A0A1C5CZZ8-F1
#
_entry.id   AF-A0A1C5CZZ8-F1
#
_cell.length_a   1.000
_cell.length_b   1.000
_cell.length_c   1.000
_cell.angle_alpha   90.00
_cell.angle_beta   90.00
_cell.angle_gamma   90.00
#
_symmetry.space_group_name_H-M   'P 1'
#
loop_
_entity.id
_entity.type
_entity.pdbx_description
1 polymer ?
#
loop_
_entity_poly.entity_id
_entity_poly.type
_entity_poly.pdbx_seq_one_letter_code
_entity_poly.pdbx_strand_id
1 'polypeptide(L)'
;MFASRHFAARRRTLAAAGTLAALALALTACGSSDGSKSDGSSMPGMDHGSDGSGMPGMMSAKDMSDLRAAKSKDFDKKFAQLMIGHHEGAVTMAEDEQKNGSNADAKKLAGAVITAQTAEIEKMNKIIARL
;
A
#
# COMPACT_ATOMS: atom_id res chain seq x y z
N MET A 1 -21.99 6.11 56.67
CA MET A 1 -21.83 4.83 57.40
C MET A 1 -21.26 3.80 56.42
N PHE A 2 -20.03 3.34 56.71
CA PHE A 2 -19.34 2.09 56.29
C PHE A 2 -19.59 1.52 54.88
N ALA A 3 -18.62 1.60 53.96
CA ALA A 3 -17.51 0.64 53.75
C ALA A 3 -18.02 -0.74 53.29
N SER A 4 -17.60 -1.29 52.15
CA SER A 4 -16.23 -1.81 52.00
C SER A 4 -15.92 -2.21 50.56
N ARG A 5 -14.67 -1.95 50.18
CA ARG A 5 -14.00 -2.37 48.94
C ARG A 5 -13.71 -3.87 49.05
N HIS A 6 -14.14 -4.68 48.08
CA HIS A 6 -13.60 -6.03 47.91
C HIS A 6 -12.63 -6.07 46.73
N PHE A 7 -11.35 -5.97 47.08
CA PHE A 7 -10.24 -6.53 46.33
C PHE A 7 -10.48 -8.04 46.17
N ALA A 8 -10.54 -8.54 44.95
CA ALA A 8 -10.35 -9.97 44.68
C ALA A 8 -9.36 -10.11 43.53
N ALA A 9 -8.27 -10.81 43.86
CA ALA A 9 -7.02 -10.84 43.13
C ALA A 9 -7.10 -11.62 41.81
N ARG A 10 -6.29 -11.15 40.86
CA ARG A 10 -5.86 -11.85 39.65
C ARG A 10 -5.38 -13.27 40.00
N ARG A 11 -5.95 -14.28 39.37
CA ARG A 11 -5.31 -15.58 39.22
C ARG A 11 -4.86 -15.73 37.77
N ARG A 12 -3.58 -15.44 37.56
CA ARG A 12 -2.83 -15.78 36.34
C ARG A 12 -2.60 -17.29 36.37
N THR A 13 -3.29 -18.05 35.54
CA THR A 13 -2.92 -19.43 35.24
C THR A 13 -2.00 -19.42 34.02
N LEU A 14 -0.69 -19.51 34.27
CA LEU A 14 0.31 -19.91 33.30
C LEU A 14 0.24 -21.44 33.20
N ALA A 15 -0.01 -21.97 32.01
CA ALA A 15 0.33 -23.33 31.65
C ALA A 15 1.22 -23.27 30.40
N ALA A 16 2.46 -23.68 30.58
CA ALA A 16 3.48 -23.87 29.56
C ALA A 16 3.40 -25.29 28.96
N ALA A 17 4.28 -25.55 27.98
CA ALA A 17 4.46 -26.76 27.17
C ALA A 17 3.53 -26.82 25.95
N GLY A 18 3.98 -26.89 24.70
CA GLY A 18 5.28 -27.30 24.19
C GLY A 18 5.03 -28.28 23.04
N THR A 19 5.01 -27.79 21.80
CA THR A 19 5.15 -28.62 20.59
C THR A 19 6.08 -27.89 19.62
N LEU A 20 7.37 -28.17 19.78
CA LEU A 20 8.37 -28.07 18.72
C LEU A 20 8.15 -29.22 17.72
N ALA A 21 8.51 -28.96 16.46
CA ALA A 21 8.75 -29.90 15.35
C ALA A 21 7.64 -30.08 14.30
N ALA A 22 7.79 -29.32 13.21
CA ALA A 22 7.79 -29.81 11.81
C ALA A 22 8.49 -28.72 10.98
N LEU A 23 9.82 -28.66 10.98
CA LEU A 23 10.74 -29.35 10.05
C LEU A 23 10.39 -29.12 8.57
N ALA A 24 11.32 -28.40 7.93
CA ALA A 24 11.53 -28.17 6.51
C ALA A 24 11.28 -29.40 5.61
N LEU A 25 10.74 -29.17 4.40
CA LEU A 25 11.43 -29.35 3.11
C LEU A 25 10.45 -29.19 1.93
N ALA A 26 10.70 -28.22 1.04
CA ALA A 26 10.57 -28.37 -0.42
C ALA A 26 11.02 -27.07 -1.11
N LEU A 27 12.30 -26.74 -0.94
CA LEU A 27 13.04 -25.95 -1.93
C LEU A 27 13.66 -26.97 -2.89
N THR A 28 13.40 -26.81 -4.20
CA THR A 28 14.00 -27.48 -5.38
C THR A 28 12.98 -28.24 -6.23
N ALA A 29 12.42 -27.55 -7.22
CA ALA A 29 12.28 -28.11 -8.55
C ALA A 29 12.77 -27.07 -9.55
N CYS A 30 14.07 -27.14 -9.85
CA CYS A 30 14.67 -26.54 -11.03
C CYS A 30 14.40 -27.46 -12.22
N GLY A 31 14.03 -26.88 -13.36
CA GLY A 31 14.41 -27.42 -14.68
C GLY A 31 13.32 -28.13 -15.47
N SER A 32 12.65 -27.39 -16.35
CA SER A 32 12.38 -27.82 -17.73
C SER A 32 12.20 -26.58 -18.60
N SER A 33 13.25 -26.28 -19.35
CA SER A 33 13.27 -25.34 -20.46
C SER A 33 12.50 -25.93 -21.64
N ASP A 34 11.42 -25.28 -22.06
CA ASP A 34 10.94 -25.38 -23.43
C ASP A 34 10.64 -23.99 -23.98
N GLY A 35 11.50 -23.55 -24.89
CA GLY A 35 11.36 -22.32 -25.62
C GLY A 35 10.21 -22.45 -26.61
N SER A 36 9.08 -21.83 -26.31
CA SER A 36 8.10 -21.45 -27.33
C SER A 36 8.42 -20.02 -27.74
N LYS A 37 9.05 -19.88 -28.91
CA LYS A 37 9.08 -18.62 -29.64
C LYS A 37 7.63 -18.31 -30.02
N SER A 38 7.00 -17.40 -29.27
CA SER A 38 5.78 -16.76 -29.72
C SER A 38 6.21 -15.65 -30.67
N ASP A 39 6.00 -15.93 -31.95
CA ASP A 39 6.29 -15.03 -33.06
C ASP A 39 5.60 -13.69 -32.81
N GLY A 40 6.44 -12.65 -32.81
CA GLY A 40 6.04 -11.27 -32.57
C GLY A 40 5.06 -10.80 -33.64
N SER A 41 3.77 -10.97 -33.37
CA SER A 41 2.74 -10.12 -33.97
C SER A 41 2.83 -8.77 -33.28
N SER A 42 3.69 -7.91 -33.83
CA SER A 42 3.74 -6.48 -33.55
C SER A 42 2.32 -5.93 -33.74
N MET A 43 1.62 -5.66 -32.64
CA MET A 43 0.43 -4.81 -32.66
C MET A 43 0.94 -3.37 -32.89
N PRO A 44 0.71 -2.74 -34.05
CA PRO A 44 1.06 -1.35 -34.25
C PRO A 44 0.00 -0.49 -33.56
N GLY A 45 0.41 0.38 -32.63
CA GLY A 45 -0.45 1.46 -32.12
C GLY A 45 -1.02 1.29 -30.70
N MET A 46 -0.18 1.02 -29.70
CA MET A 46 -0.46 1.50 -28.33
C MET A 46 0.49 2.64 -28.00
N ASP A 47 0.36 3.75 -28.74
CA ASP A 47 0.83 5.04 -28.30
C ASP A 47 -0.06 5.46 -27.12
N HIS A 48 0.35 5.10 -25.90
CA HIS A 48 -0.23 5.70 -24.70
C HIS A 48 0.25 7.15 -24.62
N GLY A 49 -0.43 8.00 -25.40
CA GLY A 49 -0.19 9.43 -25.51
C GLY A 49 -0.02 10.05 -24.12
N SER A 50 1.09 10.75 -23.96
CA SER A 50 1.44 11.49 -22.75
C SER A 50 0.67 12.82 -22.65
N ASP A 51 -0.54 12.86 -23.18
CA ASP A 51 -1.29 14.08 -23.45
C ASP A 51 -2.50 14.18 -22.50
N GLY A 52 -2.21 14.58 -21.26
CA GLY A 52 -3.10 15.45 -20.47
C GLY A 52 -4.37 14.87 -19.81
N SER A 53 -4.64 13.57 -19.89
CA SER A 53 -5.84 12.97 -19.25
C SER A 53 -5.52 11.77 -18.35
N GLY A 54 -4.41 11.86 -17.60
CA GLY A 54 -4.09 10.91 -16.54
C GLY A 54 -4.94 11.12 -15.29
N MET A 55 -5.25 10.04 -14.57
CA MET A 55 -5.93 10.12 -13.27
C MET A 55 -5.10 10.96 -12.28
N PRO A 56 -5.72 11.76 -11.40
CA PRO A 56 -5.01 12.55 -10.40
C PRO A 56 -4.06 11.68 -9.57
N GLY A 57 -2.84 12.17 -9.35
CA GLY A 57 -1.84 11.50 -8.51
C GLY A 57 -1.10 10.32 -9.16
N MET A 58 -1.32 10.03 -10.45
CA MET A 58 -0.54 9.00 -11.13
C MET A 58 0.90 9.46 -11.41
N MET A 59 1.87 8.59 -11.12
CA MET A 59 3.28 8.83 -11.44
C MET A 59 3.53 8.72 -12.94
N SER A 60 4.31 9.66 -13.47
CA SER A 60 4.76 9.61 -14.86
C SER A 60 5.88 8.57 -15.07
N ALA A 61 6.13 8.21 -16.33
CA ALA A 61 7.29 7.39 -16.68
C ALA A 61 8.61 8.04 -16.22
N LYS A 62 8.68 9.38 -16.27
CA LYS A 62 9.83 10.15 -15.78
C LYS A 62 9.98 10.02 -14.27
N ASP A 63 8.90 10.15 -13.50
CA ASP A 63 8.94 9.98 -12.04
C ASP A 63 9.48 8.62 -11.65
N MET A 64 9.03 7.57 -12.35
CA MET A 64 9.50 6.21 -12.15
C MET A 64 10.97 6.01 -12.57
N SER A 65 11.44 6.71 -13.61
CA SER A 65 12.85 6.71 -14.00
C SER A 65 13.71 7.38 -12.93
N ASP A 66 13.32 8.57 -12.48
CA ASP A 66 14.07 9.30 -11.46
C ASP A 66 14.08 8.55 -10.12
N LEU A 67 12.98 7.89 -9.74
CA LEU A 67 12.90 7.08 -8.52
C LEU A 67 13.89 5.91 -8.56
N ARG A 68 14.04 5.24 -9.70
CA ARG A 68 15.02 4.14 -9.90
C ARG A 68 16.48 4.62 -9.81
N ALA A 69 16.73 5.88 -10.17
CA ALA A 69 18.07 6.47 -10.11
C ALA A 69 18.45 6.95 -8.70
N ALA A 70 17.45 7.29 -7.87
CA ALA A 70 17.66 7.77 -6.51
C ALA A 70 18.21 6.67 -5.59
N LYS A 71 19.00 7.06 -4.58
CA LYS A 71 19.63 6.14 -3.63
C LYS A 71 19.49 6.64 -2.21
N SER A 72 19.50 5.71 -1.25
CA SER A 72 19.54 6.03 0.19
C SER A 72 18.43 7.03 0.56
N LYS A 73 18.76 8.11 1.29
CA LYS A 73 17.79 9.12 1.72
C LYS A 73 17.08 9.84 0.56
N ASP A 74 17.73 10.00 -0.59
CA ASP A 74 17.10 10.64 -1.75
C ASP A 74 16.01 9.74 -2.35
N PHE A 75 16.20 8.41 -2.29
CA PHE A 75 15.16 7.46 -2.66
C PHE A 75 13.97 7.57 -1.70
N ASP A 76 14.23 7.51 -0.39
CA ASP A 76 13.16 7.56 0.62
C ASP A 76 12.34 8.85 0.51
N LYS A 77 13.02 9.99 0.31
CA LYS A 77 12.36 11.29 0.11
C LYS A 77 11.53 11.31 -1.15
N LYS A 78 12.09 10.86 -2.28
CA LYS A 78 11.38 10.88 -3.57
C LYS A 78 10.20 9.92 -3.58
N PHE A 79 10.35 8.73 -3.01
CA PHE A 79 9.26 7.78 -2.83
C PHE A 79 8.10 8.39 -2.03
N ALA A 80 8.41 8.99 -0.87
CA ALA A 80 7.39 9.62 -0.03
C ALA A 80 6.68 10.79 -0.75
N GLN A 81 7.41 11.62 -1.48
CA GLN A 81 6.82 12.72 -2.26
C GLN A 81 5.87 12.23 -3.35
N LEU A 82 6.27 11.19 -4.10
CA LEU A 82 5.41 10.60 -5.13
C LEU A 82 4.16 9.96 -4.51
N MET A 83 4.32 9.24 -3.40
CA MET A 83 3.18 8.61 -2.72
C MET A 83 2.21 9.62 -2.10
N ILE A 84 2.70 10.77 -1.62
CA ILE A 84 1.82 11.87 -1.18
C ILE A 84 0.93 12.33 -2.33
N GLY A 85 1.51 12.68 -3.49
CA GLY A 85 0.72 13.12 -4.65
C GLY A 85 -0.27 12.05 -5.15
N HIS A 86 0.14 10.78 -5.09
CA HIS A 86 -0.75 9.65 -5.40
C HIS A 86 -1.93 9.53 -4.44
N HIS A 87 -1.67 9.68 -3.14
CA HIS A 87 -2.72 9.63 -2.13
C HIS A 87 -3.65 10.85 -2.21
N GLU A 88 -3.15 12.04 -2.50
CA GLU A 88 -3.98 13.23 -2.72
C GLU A 88 -4.93 13.04 -3.91
N GLY A 89 -4.43 12.43 -4.99
CA GLY A 89 -5.27 12.04 -6.13
C GLY A 89 -6.35 11.02 -5.75
N ALA A 90 -5.97 9.99 -4.98
CA ALA A 90 -6.91 8.98 -4.49
C ALA A 90 -7.98 9.57 -3.55
N VAL A 91 -7.60 10.49 -2.65
CA VAL A 91 -8.53 11.21 -1.77
C VAL A 91 -9.51 12.03 -2.61
N THR A 92 -9.02 12.78 -3.61
CA THR A 92 -9.87 13.58 -4.50
C THR A 92 -10.93 12.71 -5.19
N MET A 93 -10.54 11.55 -5.74
CA MET A 93 -11.48 10.63 -6.40
C MET A 93 -12.46 9.98 -5.40
N ALA A 94 -11.98 9.65 -4.20
CA ALA A 94 -12.82 9.08 -3.15
C ALA A 94 -13.84 10.10 -2.63
N GLU A 95 -13.47 11.38 -2.50
CA GLU A 95 -14.41 12.44 -2.15
C GLU A 95 -15.51 12.59 -3.21
N ASP A 96 -15.16 12.50 -4.49
CA ASP A 96 -16.12 12.52 -5.59
C ASP A 96 -17.10 11.33 -5.52
N GLU A 97 -16.61 10.10 -5.36
CA GLU A 97 -17.46 8.91 -5.20
C GLU A 97 -18.33 9.02 -3.94
N GLN A 98 -17.79 9.49 -2.81
CA GLN A 98 -18.56 9.63 -1.58
C GLN A 98 -19.69 10.68 -1.74
N LYS A 99 -19.47 11.74 -2.52
CA LYS A 99 -20.47 12.78 -2.75
C LYS A 99 -21.50 12.37 -3.80
N ASN A 100 -21.03 11.87 -4.94
CA ASN A 100 -21.81 11.74 -6.16
C ASN A 100 -22.15 10.28 -6.52
N GLY A 101 -21.49 9.31 -5.90
CA GLY A 101 -21.71 7.89 -6.13
C GLY A 101 -23.11 7.40 -5.73
N SER A 102 -23.58 6.38 -6.43
CA SER A 102 -24.90 5.76 -6.25
C SER A 102 -24.87 4.43 -5.50
N ASN A 103 -23.72 3.74 -5.49
CA ASN A 103 -23.56 2.46 -4.80
C ASN A 103 -23.14 2.67 -3.34
N ALA A 104 -23.96 2.21 -2.39
CA ALA A 104 -23.72 2.44 -0.96
C ALA A 104 -22.40 1.82 -0.45
N ASP A 105 -22.00 0.66 -0.95
CA ASP A 105 -20.76 0.00 -0.55
C ASP A 105 -19.54 0.74 -1.12
N ALA A 106 -19.63 1.24 -2.35
CA ALA A 106 -18.57 2.06 -2.97
C ALA A 106 -18.36 3.37 -2.19
N LYS A 107 -19.44 4.07 -1.80
CA LYS A 107 -19.35 5.26 -0.96
C LYS A 107 -18.73 4.98 0.41
N LYS A 108 -19.08 3.85 1.01
CA LYS A 108 -18.50 3.42 2.30
C LYS A 108 -17.00 3.11 2.15
N LEU A 109 -16.60 2.47 1.06
CA LEU A 109 -15.19 2.24 0.75
C LEU A 109 -14.46 3.57 0.54
N ALA A 110 -15.06 4.52 -0.18
CA ALA A 110 -14.49 5.83 -0.43
C ALA A 110 -14.18 6.58 0.89
N GLY A 111 -15.08 6.55 1.88
CA GLY A 111 -14.82 7.13 3.20
C GLY A 111 -13.67 6.47 3.96
N ALA A 112 -13.53 5.14 3.81
CA ALA A 112 -12.39 4.42 4.39
C ALA A 112 -11.07 4.81 3.70
N VAL A 113 -11.08 4.98 2.37
CA VAL A 113 -9.93 5.47 1.59
C VAL A 113 -9.53 6.87 2.04
N ILE A 114 -10.46 7.82 2.15
CA ILE A 114 -10.17 9.19 2.61
C ILE A 114 -9.46 9.16 3.97
N THR A 115 -10.01 8.39 4.91
CA THR A 115 -9.46 8.29 6.28
C THR A 115 -8.04 7.72 6.29
N ALA A 116 -7.83 6.59 5.60
CA ALA A 116 -6.54 5.90 5.59
C ALA A 116 -5.46 6.72 4.86
N GLN A 117 -5.77 7.19 3.65
CA GLN A 117 -4.81 7.86 2.79
C GLN A 117 -4.39 9.23 3.37
N THR A 118 -5.32 9.96 4.02
CA THR A 118 -4.98 11.22 4.72
C THR A 118 -4.00 10.96 5.88
N ALA A 119 -4.23 9.91 6.67
CA ALA A 119 -3.32 9.53 7.75
C ALA A 119 -1.94 9.09 7.22
N GLU A 120 -1.87 8.47 6.05
CA GLU A 120 -0.62 8.08 5.40
C GLU A 120 0.14 9.28 4.84
N ILE A 121 -0.55 10.26 4.25
CA ILE A 121 0.03 11.55 3.85
C ILE A 121 0.73 12.22 5.04
N GLU A 122 0.07 12.29 6.21
CA GLU A 122 0.69 12.85 7.41
C GLU A 122 1.94 12.09 7.86
N LYS A 123 1.90 10.76 7.81
CA LYS A 123 3.06 9.92 8.17
C LYS A 123 4.24 10.17 7.22
N MET A 124 3.98 10.25 5.92
CA MET A 124 5.00 10.51 4.90
C MET A 124 5.60 11.90 5.04
N ASN A 125 4.79 12.92 5.31
CA ASN A 125 5.29 14.27 5.64
C ASN A 125 6.23 14.26 6.86
N LYS A 126 5.85 13.52 7.92
CA LYS A 126 6.72 13.31 9.08
C LYS A 126 8.00 12.55 8.74
N ILE A 127 7.97 11.60 7.82
CA ILE A 127 9.17 10.88 7.35
C ILE A 127 10.10 11.85 6.61
N ILE A 128 9.58 12.61 5.64
CA ILE A 128 10.36 13.59 4.86
C ILE A 128 11.03 14.60 5.80
N ALA A 129 10.35 15.07 6.84
CA ALA A 129 10.90 16.00 7.82
C ALA A 129 12.07 15.44 8.66
N ARG A 130 12.28 14.11 8.65
CA ARG A 130 13.33 13.42 9.44
C ARG A 130 14.50 12.92 8.59
N LEU A 131 14.44 13.04 7.26
CA LEU A 131 15.49 12.60 6.33
C LEU A 131 16.54 13.70 6.14
#